data_AF-A0A2S9GPI6-F1
#
_entry.id   AF-A0A2S9GPI6-F1
#
_cell.length_a   1.000
_cell.length_b   1.000
_cell.length_c   1.000
_cell.angle_alpha   90.00
_cell.angle_beta   90.00
_cell.angle_gamma   90.00
#
_symmetry.space_group_name_H-M   'P 1'
#
loop_
_entity.id
_entity.type
_entity.pdbx_description
1 polymer ?
#
loop_
_entity_poly.entity_id
_entity_poly.type
_entity_poly.pdbx_seq_one_letter_code
_entity_poly.pdbx_strand_id
1 'polypeptide(L)' 'KPSDDGRSVHRVGGREGDVFYRDRWSHDKVVRSTHGVNCTGSCSWKIYVKDGIITWETQETDYPSVGPDRPEYEP' A
#
# COMPACT_ATOMS: atom_id res chain seq x y z
N LYS A 1 -16.33 21.23 18.32
CA LYS A 1 -17.16 22.37 17.88
C LYS A 1 -18.33 21.83 17.06
N PRO A 2 -19.58 22.01 17.52
CA PRO A 2 -20.77 21.74 16.73
C PRO A 2 -20.84 22.65 15.49
N SER A 3 -21.47 22.19 14.40
CA SER A 3 -21.82 23.05 13.27
C SER A 3 -22.94 24.02 13.62
N ASP A 4 -23.04 25.13 12.87
CA ASP A 4 -24.05 26.17 13.12
C ASP A 4 -25.49 25.65 12.93
N ASP A 5 -25.67 24.63 12.09
CA ASP A 5 -26.94 23.92 11.88
C ASP A 5 -27.14 22.72 12.84
N GLY A 6 -26.17 22.47 13.72
CA GLY A 6 -26.21 21.41 14.73
C GLY A 6 -26.07 19.97 14.21
N ARG A 7 -25.79 19.75 12.92
CA ARG A 7 -25.76 18.41 12.30
C ARG A 7 -24.45 17.65 12.48
N SER A 8 -23.33 18.34 12.76
CA SER A 8 -22.03 17.69 12.95
C SER A 8 -21.31 18.22 14.20
N VAL A 9 -20.38 17.42 14.71
CA VAL A 9 -19.46 17.82 15.78
C VAL A 9 -18.04 17.51 15.36
N HIS A 10 -17.22 18.55 15.23
CA HIS A 10 -15.80 18.42 14.94
C HIS A 10 -14.99 18.33 16.22
N ARG A 11 -14.13 17.33 16.34
CA ARG A 11 -13.19 17.16 17.45
C ARG A 11 -11.76 17.40 16.95
N VAL A 12 -10.94 18.00 17.80
CA VAL A 12 -9.50 18.23 17.56
C VAL A 12 -8.72 17.41 18.56
N GLY A 13 -7.67 16.70 18.12
CA GLY A 13 -6.89 15.77 18.94
C GLY A 13 -7.50 14.36 19.03
N GLY A 14 -6.93 13.52 19.90
CA GLY A 14 -7.43 12.15 20.16
C GLY A 14 -7.06 11.14 19.08
N ARG A 15 -5.97 11.38 18.33
CA ARG A 15 -5.49 10.51 17.23
C ARG A 15 -4.14 9.86 17.53
N GLU A 16 -3.73 9.89 18.79
CA GLU A 16 -2.47 9.33 19.26
C GLU A 16 -2.46 7.81 19.06
N GLY A 17 -3.61 7.15 19.21
CA GLY A 17 -3.79 5.72 18.96
C GLY A 17 -3.52 5.29 17.51
N ASP A 18 -3.69 6.18 16.53
CA ASP A 18 -3.43 5.87 15.12
C ASP A 18 -1.95 5.55 14.85
N VAL A 19 -1.04 5.93 15.76
CA VAL A 19 0.39 5.62 15.65
C VAL A 19 0.62 4.12 15.54
N PHE A 20 -0.19 3.31 16.22
CA PHE A 20 -0.10 1.85 16.15
C PHE A 20 -0.24 1.33 14.70
N TYR A 21 -1.27 1.79 13.97
CA TYR A 21 -1.49 1.36 12.59
C TYR A 21 -0.50 1.99 11.61
N ARG A 22 -0.09 3.24 11.85
CA ARG A 22 0.95 3.90 11.05
C ARG A 22 2.28 3.16 11.15
N ASP A 23 2.65 2.73 12.35
CA ASP A 23 3.85 1.93 12.54
C ASP A 23 3.71 0.53 11.94
N ARG A 24 2.55 -0.14 12.10
CA ARG A 24 2.34 -1.45 11.46
C ARG A 24 2.58 -1.44 9.94
N TRP A 25 2.19 -0.36 9.26
CA TRP A 25 2.36 -0.19 7.81
C TRP A 25 3.77 0.30 7.40
N SER A 26 4.51 0.92 8.32
CA SER A 26 5.88 1.35 8.07
C SER A 26 6.80 0.14 7.82
N HIS A 27 7.87 0.37 7.08
CA HIS A 27 8.83 -0.65 6.68
C HIS A 27 10.20 -0.02 6.44
N ASP A 28 11.25 -0.82 6.51
CA ASP A 28 12.64 -0.38 6.38
C ASP A 28 13.00 -0.15 4.92
N LYS A 29 12.57 -1.07 4.05
CA LYS A 29 12.87 -1.06 2.62
C LYS A 29 11.86 -1.89 1.83
N VAL A 30 11.85 -1.61 0.53
CA VAL A 30 11.12 -2.37 -0.48
C VAL A 30 12.14 -2.97 -1.45
N VAL A 31 11.98 -4.24 -1.79
CA VAL A 31 12.81 -4.95 -2.77
C VAL A 31 11.92 -5.54 -3.85
N ARG A 32 12.34 -5.46 -5.12
CA ARG A 32 11.62 -6.08 -6.23
C ARG A 32 11.91 -7.58 -6.31
N SER A 33 10.87 -8.40 -6.44
CA SER A 33 11.00 -9.85 -6.68
C SER A 33 9.79 -10.40 -7.46
N THR A 34 9.72 -11.72 -7.60
CA THR A 34 8.62 -12.47 -8.23
C THR A 34 8.45 -13.86 -7.59
N HIS A 35 7.39 -14.58 -7.95
CA HIS A 35 7.16 -15.96 -7.52
C HIS A 35 7.64 -16.94 -8.59
N GLY A 36 8.61 -17.79 -8.24
CA GLY A 36 9.11 -18.87 -9.11
C GLY A 36 8.19 -20.09 -9.14
N VAL A 37 6.91 -19.90 -9.49
CA VAL A 37 5.87 -20.95 -9.51
C VAL A 37 5.20 -21.02 -10.89
N ASN A 38 4.74 -22.22 -11.28
CA ASN A 38 4.14 -22.46 -12.59
C ASN A 38 2.67 -21.97 -12.68
N CYS A 39 2.46 -20.65 -12.62
CA CYS A 39 1.13 -20.03 -12.61
C CYS A 39 0.84 -19.11 -13.81
N THR A 40 1.78 -19.00 -14.77
CA THR A 40 1.74 -18.08 -15.93
C THR A 40 1.68 -16.58 -15.62
N GLY A 41 1.52 -16.17 -14.36
CA GLY A 41 1.34 -14.76 -14.01
C GLY A 41 2.59 -13.90 -14.22
N SER A 42 3.78 -14.39 -13.85
CA SER A 42 5.04 -13.63 -13.91
C SER A 42 4.98 -12.25 -13.23
N CYS A 43 4.11 -12.11 -12.21
CA CYS A 43 3.85 -10.84 -11.55
C CYS A 43 5.10 -10.32 -10.81
N SER A 44 5.36 -9.02 -10.90
CA SER A 44 6.40 -8.32 -10.16
C SER A 44 5.79 -7.79 -8.86
N TRP A 45 6.55 -7.91 -7.76
CA TRP A 45 6.09 -7.59 -6.42
C TRP A 45 7.07 -6.67 -5.70
N LYS A 46 6.50 -5.78 -4.89
CA LYS A 46 7.17 -5.04 -3.81
C LYS A 46 7.21 -5.93 -2.59
N ILE A 47 8.40 -6.38 -2.21
CA ILE A 47 8.63 -7.15 -0.98
C ILE A 47 8.98 -6.17 0.14
N TYR A 48 8.14 -6.12 1.18
CA TYR A 48 8.32 -5.22 2.31
C TYR A 48 9.11 -5.92 3.42
N VAL A 49 10.20 -5.27 3.83
CA VAL A 49 11.03 -5.71 4.95
C VAL A 49 10.84 -4.73 6.11
N LYS A 50 10.53 -5.24 7.30
CA LYS A 50 10.45 -4.47 8.54
C LYS A 50 11.19 -5.22 9.64
N ASP A 51 12.00 -4.52 10.42
CA ASP A 51 12.86 -5.07 11.46
C ASP A 51 13.77 -6.21 10.93
N GLY A 52 14.22 -6.06 9.68
CA GLY A 52 15.06 -7.07 9.01
C GLY A 52 14.34 -8.36 8.58
N ILE A 53 13.01 -8.47 8.73
CA ILE A 53 12.21 -9.64 8.36
C ILE A 53 11.24 -9.28 7.23
N ILE A 54 10.96 -10.23 6.32
CA ILE A 54 9.94 -10.08 5.29
C ILE A 54 8.56 -10.14 5.95
N THR A 55 7.72 -9.11 5.75
CA THR A 55 6.45 -8.99 6.47
C THR A 55 5.21 -9.10 5.58
N TRP A 56 5.24 -8.55 4.36
CA TRP A 56 4.18 -8.69 3.36
C TRP A 56 4.69 -8.29 1.97
N GLU A 57 3.84 -8.47 0.96
CA GLU A 57 4.07 -8.02 -0.41
C GLU A 57 2.85 -7.29 -0.98
N THR A 58 3.07 -6.36 -1.90
CA THR A 58 2.03 -5.80 -2.78
C THR A 58 2.52 -5.86 -4.22
N GLN A 59 1.61 -5.83 -5.20
CA GLN A 59 2.01 -5.81 -6.60
C GLN A 59 2.86 -4.57 -6.93
N GLU A 60 3.85 -4.73 -7.81
CA GLU A 60 4.47 -3.61 -8.52
C GLU A 60 3.54 -3.09 -9.60
N THR A 61 3.68 -1.79 -9.92
CA THR A 61 2.76 -1.10 -10.82
C THR A 61 3.47 -0.24 -11.86
N ASP A 62 4.65 -0.67 -12.28
CA ASP A 62 5.53 0.09 -13.19
C ASP A 62 6.02 -0.74 -14.38
N TYR A 63 5.18 -1.65 -14.87
CA TYR A 63 5.44 -2.31 -16.15
C TYR A 63 5.52 -1.25 -17.27
N PRO A 64 6.36 -1.49 -18.30
CA PRO A 64 6.36 -0.63 -19.48
C PRO A 64 4.96 -0.58 -20.10
N SER A 65 4.49 0.64 -20.39
CA SER A 65 3.16 0.86 -20.97
C SER A 65 2.97 0.13 -22.30
N VAL A 66 1.77 -0.40 -22.52
CA VAL A 66 1.37 -1.02 -23.80
C VAL A 66 0.92 -0.01 -24.86
N GLY A 67 0.93 1.28 -24.54
CA GLY A 67 0.44 2.36 -25.40
C GLY A 67 -0.99 2.80 -25.04
N PRO A 68 -1.43 3.94 -25.58
CA PRO A 68 -2.67 4.61 -25.15
C PRO A 68 -3.96 3.93 -25.66
N ASP A 69 -3.87 2.96 -26.56
CA ASP A 69 -5.01 2.28 -27.17
C ASP A 69 -5.50 1.07 -26.37
N ARG A 70 -4.82 0.73 -25.26
CA ARG A 70 -5.06 -0.49 -24.48
C ARG A 70 -4.97 -0.21 -22.98
N PRO A 71 -5.64 -1.02 -22.15
CA PRO A 71 -5.43 -0.97 -20.71
C PRO A 71 -4.02 -1.51 -20.36
N GLU A 72 -3.48 -1.01 -19.25
CA GLU A 72 -2.19 -1.47 -18.73
C GLU A 72 -2.29 -2.85 -18.05
N TYR A 73 -1.13 -3.42 -17.69
CA TYR A 73 -1.04 -4.76 -17.08
C TYR A 73 -1.36 -4.76 -15.59
N GLU A 74 -1.15 -3.62 -14.94
CA GLU A 74 -1.39 -3.42 -13.52
C GLU A 74 -2.87 -3.63 -13.15
N PRO A 75 -3.16 -4.35 -12.06
CA PRO A 75 -4.51 -4.48 -11.53
C PRO A 75 -5.05 -3.19 -10.90
#